data_AF-A0ABD2H0T4-F1
#
_entry.id   AF-A0ABD2H0T4-F1
#
_cell.length_a   1.000
_cell.length_b   1.000
_cell.length_c   1.000
_cell.angle_alpha   90.00
_cell.angle_beta   90.00
_cell.angle_gamma   90.00
#
_symmetry.space_group_name_H-M   'P 1'
#
loop_
_entity.id
_entity.type
_entity.pdbx_description
1 polymer ?
#
loop_
_entity_poly.entity_id
_entity_poly.type
_entity_poly.pdbx_seq_one_letter_code
_entity_poly.pdbx_strand_id
1 'polypeptide(L)'
;MSWDFFVPVCVGDLVKSGGINQYVVQDVVSPKHLPSHLHKFKAALRSQGPLCILEHFDTGYSLLQHCNSVELGVKEDALDILLQVVSGLATSLPALLLSISVTAAERKEKLNAVKMSVYLLCKLSENFESEAYRQCIITAPGKGGKKGKSGGEGLQQWESEREKVLQALVQLLQLDIRSLWNLSLVEEEFISCVTCCCYKLLENPTISHVKSKPTRDCIIHLLGVLIKKYNHILGASVKVIQLLQHFEQLSSVFAQAVSVWSTEYGVRGIIGEIIREIGQRSSEELARDSAGVKAFASFIAELGTLVPELMMPNISVLITHLEGESHTMRVAVCELLGEILVRVLCGDGLDDAGKADRDRFFDTMQEHLHDTHSHVRARVLQVYTRIVNSKALPLFKYSEVMELAVGRLMDKSINAVKSAIQLLAAFIAHNPYSCKLSSADLKKPLEKEATKLRELREKLEGKAPVAVIKASELWAAMEPELLVTVRTELEPTSEEEEEEEMMRGG
;
A
#
# COMPACT_ATOMS: atom_id res chain seq x y z
N MET A 1 4.84 -33.86 27.45
CA MET A 1 6.27 -33.52 27.27
C MET A 1 6.70 -32.49 28.30
N SER A 2 7.93 -32.58 28.81
CA SER A 2 8.50 -31.68 29.83
C SER A 2 9.26 -30.48 29.27
N TRP A 3 9.41 -30.38 27.94
CA TRP A 3 10.23 -29.36 27.28
C TRP A 3 9.43 -28.46 26.34
N ASP A 4 9.98 -27.28 26.05
CA ASP A 4 9.47 -26.30 25.10
C ASP A 4 10.44 -26.15 23.92
N PHE A 5 9.89 -26.08 22.70
CA PHE A 5 10.69 -25.75 21.52
C PHE A 5 10.71 -24.25 21.31
N PHE A 6 11.92 -23.69 21.28
CA PHE A 6 12.18 -22.30 20.93
C PHE A 6 12.72 -22.27 19.51
N VAL A 7 12.08 -21.48 18.64
CA VAL A 7 12.53 -21.34 17.25
C VAL A 7 13.92 -20.69 17.27
N PRO A 8 14.96 -21.35 16.76
CA PRO A 8 16.31 -20.81 16.82
C PRO A 8 16.53 -19.75 15.75
N VAL A 9 17.39 -18.77 16.04
CA VAL A 9 17.81 -17.77 15.05
C VAL A 9 18.76 -18.41 14.02
N CYS A 10 19.76 -19.16 14.49
CA CYS A 10 20.67 -19.92 13.64
C CYS A 10 20.45 -21.43 13.83
N VAL A 11 20.58 -22.22 12.76
CA VAL A 11 20.46 -23.69 12.81
C VAL A 11 21.35 -24.25 13.94
N GLY A 12 22.62 -23.84 14.02
CA GLY A 12 23.56 -24.34 15.03
C GLY A 12 23.24 -24.02 16.50
N ASP A 13 22.20 -23.24 16.80
CA ASP A 13 21.85 -22.91 18.18
C ASP A 13 21.13 -24.05 18.90
N LEU A 14 20.54 -25.00 18.18
CA LEU A 14 19.80 -26.13 18.76
C LEU A 14 20.69 -27.27 19.31
N VAL A 15 22.01 -27.21 19.07
CA VAL A 15 22.99 -28.20 19.58
C VAL A 15 23.70 -27.67 20.83
N LYS A 16 23.57 -26.38 21.13
CA LYS A 16 24.11 -25.78 22.36
C LYS A 16 23.25 -26.23 23.54
N SER A 17 23.85 -26.40 24.72
CA SER A 17 23.12 -26.69 25.94
C SER A 17 22.09 -25.60 26.20
N GLY A 18 20.81 -25.93 25.97
CA GLY A 18 19.67 -25.05 26.20
C GLY A 18 19.44 -24.77 27.69
N GLY A 19 18.58 -23.81 27.97
CA GLY A 19 18.06 -23.58 29.32
C GLY A 19 17.27 -24.78 29.87
N ILE A 20 16.90 -24.71 31.15
CA ILE A 20 16.09 -25.75 31.81
C ILE A 20 14.79 -25.97 31.01
N ASN A 21 14.45 -27.23 30.72
CA ASN A 21 13.26 -27.63 29.97
C ASN A 21 13.19 -27.10 28.52
N GLN A 22 14.34 -26.83 27.88
CA GLN A 22 14.37 -26.49 26.45
C GLN A 22 14.72 -27.71 25.61
N TYR A 23 14.10 -27.80 24.43
CA TYR A 23 14.49 -28.80 23.44
C TYR A 23 15.93 -28.57 22.97
N VAL A 24 16.71 -29.64 22.89
CA VAL A 24 18.06 -29.67 22.33
C VAL A 24 18.16 -30.88 21.41
N VAL A 25 18.77 -30.69 20.25
CA VAL A 25 19.05 -31.78 19.30
C VAL A 25 19.97 -32.79 19.95
N GLN A 26 19.56 -34.05 19.98
CA GLN A 26 20.29 -35.14 20.62
C GLN A 26 21.15 -35.91 19.61
N ASP A 27 20.65 -36.10 18.40
CA ASP A 27 21.33 -36.88 17.36
C ASP A 27 21.49 -36.07 16.06
N VAL A 28 22.75 -35.87 15.66
CA VAL A 28 23.09 -35.27 14.37
C VAL A 28 23.50 -36.40 13.42
N VAL A 29 22.52 -36.87 12.65
CA VAL A 29 22.64 -38.01 11.73
C VAL A 29 23.55 -37.65 10.56
N SER A 30 24.56 -38.49 10.30
CA SER A 30 25.47 -38.27 9.17
C SER A 30 24.78 -38.44 7.80
N PRO A 31 25.24 -37.74 6.75
CA PRO A 31 24.57 -37.71 5.44
C PRO A 31 24.25 -39.09 4.85
N LYS A 32 25.13 -40.08 5.08
CA LYS A 32 24.98 -41.47 4.60
C LYS A 32 23.78 -42.20 5.22
N HIS A 33 23.39 -41.83 6.43
CA HIS A 33 22.30 -42.48 7.16
C HIS A 33 20.98 -41.70 7.10
N LEU A 34 20.97 -40.48 6.56
CA LEU A 34 19.74 -39.68 6.42
C LEU A 34 18.62 -40.39 5.65
N PRO A 35 18.88 -41.10 4.52
CA PRO A 35 17.80 -41.78 3.80
C PRO A 35 17.05 -42.81 4.64
N SER A 36 17.76 -43.58 5.48
CA SER A 36 17.14 -44.59 6.34
C SER A 36 16.35 -43.95 7.49
N HIS A 37 16.79 -42.81 8.01
CA HIS A 37 16.07 -42.05 9.03
C HIS A 37 14.83 -41.36 8.45
N LEU A 38 14.90 -40.81 7.24
CA LEU A 38 13.73 -40.27 6.55
C LEU A 38 12.69 -41.36 6.22
N HIS A 39 13.11 -42.57 5.87
CA HIS A 39 12.19 -43.69 5.71
C HIS A 39 11.44 -44.01 7.02
N LYS A 40 12.15 -44.02 8.16
CA LYS A 40 11.52 -44.19 9.49
C LYS A 40 10.57 -43.04 9.80
N PHE A 41 10.96 -41.79 9.53
CA PHE A 41 10.11 -40.61 9.72
C PHE A 41 8.83 -40.70 8.87
N LYS A 42 8.94 -41.09 7.59
CA LYS A 42 7.79 -41.32 6.70
C LYS A 42 6.88 -42.44 7.20
N ALA A 43 7.43 -43.51 7.76
CA ALA A 43 6.65 -44.59 8.36
C ALA A 43 5.90 -44.11 9.62
N ALA A 44 6.57 -43.35 10.49
CA ALA A 44 5.97 -42.77 11.69
C ALA A 44 4.84 -41.78 11.35
N LEU A 45 5.01 -40.96 10.29
CA LEU A 45 3.98 -40.06 9.81
C LEU A 45 2.70 -40.80 9.40
N ARG A 46 2.83 -41.97 8.76
CA ARG A 46 1.68 -42.79 8.36
C ARG A 46 0.96 -43.43 9.54
N SER A 47 1.67 -43.79 10.61
CA SER A 47 1.09 -44.51 11.75
C SER A 47 0.63 -43.59 12.89
N GLN A 48 1.38 -42.54 13.19
CA GLN A 48 1.14 -41.62 14.30
C GLN A 48 0.56 -40.26 13.85
N GLY A 49 0.55 -39.99 12.55
CA GLY A 49 0.14 -38.70 12.01
C GLY A 49 1.21 -37.61 12.21
N PRO A 50 0.84 -36.32 12.08
CA PRO A 50 1.80 -35.21 12.01
C PRO A 50 2.59 -34.97 13.31
N LEU A 51 2.15 -35.52 14.44
CA LEU A 51 2.87 -35.39 15.71
C LEU A 51 4.19 -36.17 15.75
N CYS A 52 4.44 -37.09 14.81
CA CYS A 52 5.71 -37.79 14.70
C CYS A 52 6.91 -36.83 14.55
N ILE A 53 6.69 -35.57 14.15
CA ILE A 53 7.73 -34.54 14.10
C ILE A 53 8.44 -34.34 15.44
N LEU A 54 7.74 -34.56 16.56
CA LEU A 54 8.30 -34.40 17.90
C LEU A 54 9.38 -35.46 18.22
N GLU A 55 9.31 -36.62 17.57
CA GLU A 55 10.29 -37.71 17.69
C GLU A 55 11.35 -37.65 16.59
N HIS A 56 11.02 -37.07 15.44
CA HIS A 56 11.85 -37.10 14.22
C HIS A 56 12.46 -35.74 13.84
N PHE A 57 12.30 -34.71 14.66
CA PHE A 57 12.85 -33.37 14.40
C PHE A 57 14.35 -33.41 14.11
N ASP A 58 15.12 -34.17 14.90
CA ASP A 58 16.57 -34.34 14.75
C ASP A 58 16.98 -34.83 13.36
N THR A 59 16.13 -35.64 12.69
CA THR A 59 16.37 -36.08 11.30
C THR A 59 16.30 -34.91 10.33
N GLY A 60 15.28 -34.07 10.44
CA GLY A 60 15.15 -32.87 9.61
C GLY A 60 16.21 -31.82 9.92
N TYR A 61 16.55 -31.65 11.19
CA TYR A 61 17.64 -30.80 11.64
C TYR A 61 18.99 -31.22 11.05
N SER A 62 19.31 -32.52 11.11
CA SER A 62 20.55 -33.09 10.58
C SER A 62 20.68 -32.83 9.08
N LEU A 63 19.57 -32.91 8.34
CA LEU A 63 19.52 -32.56 6.93
C LEU A 63 19.83 -31.08 6.68
N LEU A 64 19.28 -30.16 7.48
CA LEU A 64 19.59 -28.73 7.37
C LEU A 64 21.07 -28.45 7.68
N GLN A 65 21.63 -29.07 8.70
CA GLN A 65 23.04 -28.90 9.07
C GLN A 65 23.99 -29.38 7.97
N HIS A 66 23.62 -30.46 7.27
CA HIS A 66 24.43 -31.06 6.23
C HIS A 66 23.95 -30.74 4.81
N CYS A 67 23.11 -29.72 4.62
CA CYS A 67 22.33 -29.54 3.39
C CYS A 67 23.19 -29.47 2.11
N ASN A 68 24.38 -28.85 2.17
CA ASN A 68 25.29 -28.78 1.02
C ASN A 68 25.93 -30.12 0.63
N SER A 69 25.90 -31.12 1.52
CA SER A 69 26.52 -32.45 1.34
C SER A 69 25.51 -33.58 1.11
N VAL A 70 24.22 -33.25 1.15
CA VAL A 70 23.11 -34.21 1.00
C VAL A 70 22.63 -34.21 -0.44
N GLU A 71 22.38 -35.39 -1.00
CA GLU A 71 21.87 -35.55 -2.37
C GLU A 71 20.48 -34.93 -2.52
N LEU A 72 20.19 -34.39 -3.72
CA LEU A 72 18.94 -33.67 -3.99
C LEU A 72 17.69 -34.51 -3.69
N GLY A 73 17.67 -35.79 -4.09
CA GLY A 73 16.52 -36.67 -3.84
C GLY A 73 16.20 -36.86 -2.36
N VAL A 74 17.22 -36.84 -1.49
CA VAL A 74 17.03 -36.93 -0.02
C VAL A 74 16.39 -35.64 0.52
N LYS A 75 16.73 -34.49 -0.07
CA LYS A 75 16.08 -33.21 0.27
C LYS A 75 14.63 -33.15 -0.20
N GLU A 76 14.37 -33.67 -1.41
CA GLU A 76 13.02 -33.76 -1.98
C GLU A 76 12.12 -34.68 -1.14
N ASP A 77 12.63 -35.86 -0.74
CA ASP A 77 11.93 -36.76 0.18
C ASP A 77 11.59 -36.08 1.52
N ALA A 78 12.54 -35.32 2.07
CA ALA A 78 12.32 -34.58 3.31
C ALA A 78 11.27 -33.46 3.14
N LEU A 79 11.31 -32.75 2.01
CA LEU A 79 10.31 -31.73 1.68
C LEU A 79 8.90 -32.32 1.62
N ASP A 80 8.73 -33.44 0.92
CA ASP A 80 7.45 -34.15 0.81
C ASP A 80 6.90 -34.61 2.17
N ILE A 81 7.76 -35.10 3.06
CA ILE A 81 7.39 -35.49 4.42
C ILE A 81 6.93 -34.25 5.21
N LEU A 82 7.71 -33.16 5.16
CA LEU A 82 7.39 -31.93 5.90
C LEU A 82 6.11 -31.26 5.39
N LEU A 83 5.86 -31.27 4.08
CA LEU A 83 4.61 -30.80 3.48
C LEU A 83 3.41 -31.57 4.04
N GLN A 84 3.51 -32.89 4.13
CA GLN A 84 2.46 -33.74 4.69
C GLN A 84 2.27 -33.50 6.20
N VAL A 85 3.35 -33.28 6.95
CA VAL A 85 3.27 -32.92 8.38
C VAL A 85 2.52 -31.60 8.55
N VAL A 86 2.93 -30.54 7.86
CA VAL A 86 2.31 -29.21 8.00
C VAL A 86 0.85 -29.23 7.54
N SER A 87 0.54 -29.90 6.42
CA SER A 87 -0.84 -30.04 5.93
C SER A 87 -1.70 -30.88 6.89
N GLY A 88 -1.12 -31.92 7.49
CA GLY A 88 -1.78 -32.73 8.52
C GLY A 88 -2.06 -31.95 9.80
N LEU A 89 -1.14 -31.06 10.22
CA LEU A 89 -1.39 -30.13 11.33
C LEU A 89 -2.51 -29.15 10.99
N ALA A 90 -2.49 -28.55 9.80
CA ALA A 90 -3.55 -27.65 9.36
C ALA A 90 -4.93 -28.33 9.34
N THR A 91 -4.99 -29.63 9.01
CA THR A 91 -6.24 -30.40 9.00
C THR A 91 -6.71 -30.79 10.41
N SER A 92 -5.79 -31.11 11.32
CA SER A 92 -6.12 -31.65 12.65
C SER A 92 -6.32 -30.60 13.74
N LEU A 93 -5.68 -29.42 13.61
CA LEU A 93 -5.77 -28.35 14.60
C LEU A 93 -7.17 -27.73 14.76
N PRO A 94 -8.00 -27.51 13.73
CA PRO A 94 -9.29 -26.85 13.89
C PRO A 94 -10.18 -27.50 14.95
N ALA A 95 -10.22 -28.83 15.02
CA ALA A 95 -10.99 -29.56 16.03
C ALA A 95 -10.51 -29.27 17.47
N LEU A 96 -9.20 -29.09 17.65
CA LEU A 96 -8.60 -28.75 18.94
C LEU A 96 -8.83 -27.27 19.28
N LEU A 97 -8.71 -26.37 18.31
CA LEU A 97 -8.92 -24.93 18.52
C LEU A 97 -10.36 -24.59 18.94
N LEU A 98 -11.33 -25.43 18.56
CA LEU A 98 -12.73 -25.30 18.97
C LEU A 98 -13.07 -25.97 20.31
N SER A 99 -12.16 -26.79 20.85
CA SER A 99 -12.41 -27.55 22.06
C SER A 99 -12.19 -26.72 23.32
N ILE A 100 -13.12 -26.81 24.26
CA ILE A 100 -13.09 -26.11 25.55
C ILE A 100 -12.27 -26.92 26.59
N SER A 101 -11.97 -28.19 26.32
CA SER A 101 -11.36 -29.12 27.28
C SER A 101 -9.87 -29.40 27.03
N VAL A 102 -9.18 -28.57 26.23
CA VAL A 102 -7.77 -28.82 25.86
C VAL A 102 -6.85 -28.57 27.05
N THR A 103 -6.13 -29.61 27.46
CA THR A 103 -5.17 -29.50 28.56
C THR A 103 -3.96 -28.65 28.16
N ALA A 104 -3.27 -28.07 29.15
CA ALA A 104 -2.05 -27.31 28.90
C ALA A 104 -0.94 -28.17 28.27
N ALA A 105 -0.90 -29.46 28.59
CA ALA A 105 0.06 -30.41 28.03
C ALA A 105 -0.20 -30.69 26.54
N GLU A 106 -1.46 -30.95 26.15
CA GLU A 106 -1.83 -31.16 24.75
C GLU A 106 -1.61 -29.90 23.90
N ARG A 107 -1.99 -28.73 24.42
CA ARG A 107 -1.72 -27.44 23.75
C ARG A 107 -0.22 -27.24 23.52
N LYS A 108 0.61 -27.50 24.53
CA LYS A 108 2.08 -27.41 24.41
C LYS A 108 2.64 -28.39 23.38
N GLU A 109 2.16 -29.63 23.40
CA GLU A 109 2.56 -30.64 22.42
C GLU A 109 2.26 -30.21 20.98
N LYS A 110 1.03 -29.73 20.72
CA LYS A 110 0.66 -29.19 19.40
C LYS A 110 1.49 -27.98 19.02
N LEU A 111 1.72 -27.06 19.96
CA LEU A 111 2.53 -25.88 19.73
C LEU A 111 3.96 -26.24 19.31
N ASN A 112 4.61 -27.16 20.02
CA ASN A 112 5.95 -27.62 19.67
C ASN A 112 5.97 -28.26 18.28
N ALA A 113 4.96 -29.09 17.94
CA ALA A 113 4.86 -29.69 16.62
C ALA A 113 4.69 -28.64 15.51
N VAL A 114 3.89 -27.59 15.72
CA VAL A 114 3.75 -26.46 14.80
C VAL A 114 5.09 -25.74 14.61
N LYS A 115 5.75 -25.34 15.70
CA LYS A 115 7.02 -24.60 15.62
C LYS A 115 8.11 -25.41 14.92
N MET A 116 8.26 -26.68 15.28
CA MET A 116 9.24 -27.58 14.70
C MET A 116 9.02 -27.82 13.20
N SER A 117 7.78 -28.13 12.80
CA SER A 117 7.47 -28.43 11.40
C SER A 117 7.58 -27.20 10.51
N VAL A 118 7.06 -26.06 10.96
CA VAL A 118 7.19 -24.78 10.23
C VAL A 118 8.64 -24.36 10.11
N TYR A 119 9.44 -24.47 11.19
CA TYR A 119 10.86 -24.13 11.16
C TYR A 119 11.61 -24.92 10.09
N LEU A 120 11.48 -26.26 10.11
CA LEU A 120 12.15 -27.12 9.14
C LEU A 120 11.68 -26.85 7.71
N LEU A 121 10.38 -26.69 7.49
CA LEU A 121 9.82 -26.44 6.16
C LEU A 121 10.33 -25.10 5.59
N CYS A 122 10.31 -24.03 6.38
CA CYS A 122 10.81 -22.72 5.98
C CYS A 122 12.32 -22.77 5.67
N LYS A 123 13.14 -23.36 6.55
CA LYS A 123 14.59 -23.42 6.34
C LYS A 123 15.01 -24.32 5.19
N LEU A 124 14.31 -25.42 4.96
CA LEU A 124 14.54 -26.26 3.80
C LEU A 124 14.17 -25.51 2.51
N SER A 125 13.05 -24.76 2.52
CA SER A 125 12.61 -23.94 1.38
C SER A 125 13.57 -22.80 1.06
N GLU A 126 14.09 -22.11 2.07
CA GLU A 126 15.15 -21.10 1.91
C GLU A 126 16.41 -21.70 1.26
N ASN A 127 16.76 -22.94 1.61
CA ASN A 127 17.90 -23.65 1.02
C ASN A 127 17.65 -23.99 -0.45
N PHE A 128 16.51 -24.59 -0.79
CA PHE A 128 16.12 -24.86 -2.18
C PHE A 128 16.12 -23.59 -3.03
N GLU A 129 15.57 -22.48 -2.53
CA GLU A 129 15.56 -21.22 -3.24
C GLU A 129 16.99 -20.68 -3.46
N SER A 130 17.85 -20.80 -2.46
CA SER A 130 19.26 -20.38 -2.57
C SER A 130 20.03 -21.21 -3.59
N GLU A 131 19.77 -22.52 -3.68
CA GLU A 131 20.36 -23.41 -4.68
C GLU A 131 19.84 -23.11 -6.09
N ALA A 132 18.53 -22.88 -6.25
CA ALA A 132 17.92 -22.47 -7.51
C ALA A 132 18.49 -21.15 -8.02
N TYR A 133 18.60 -20.16 -7.14
CA TYR A 133 19.18 -18.87 -7.47
C TYR A 133 20.63 -18.97 -7.96
N ARG A 134 21.48 -19.75 -7.25
CA ARG A 134 22.88 -19.98 -7.66
C ARG A 134 22.97 -20.63 -9.04
N GLN A 135 22.10 -21.59 -9.35
CA GLN A 135 22.10 -22.22 -10.67
C GLN A 135 21.64 -21.26 -11.78
N CYS A 136 20.66 -20.40 -11.53
CA CYS A 136 20.27 -19.36 -12.49
C CYS A 136 21.45 -18.44 -12.85
N ILE A 137 22.30 -18.09 -11.87
CA ILE A 137 23.50 -17.29 -12.12
C ILE A 137 24.50 -18.06 -12.99
N ILE A 138 24.76 -19.33 -12.68
CA ILE A 138 25.73 -20.17 -13.41
C ILE A 138 25.27 -20.45 -14.85
N THR A 139 23.96 -20.56 -15.08
CA THR A 139 23.37 -20.95 -16.37
C THR A 139 22.93 -19.77 -17.24
N ALA A 140 23.05 -18.52 -16.74
CA ALA A 140 22.83 -17.33 -17.53
C ALA A 140 23.75 -17.31 -18.77
N PRO A 141 23.29 -16.81 -19.94
CA PRO A 141 24.05 -16.91 -21.19
C PRO A 141 25.23 -15.93 -21.21
N GLY A 142 26.31 -16.31 -20.52
CA GLY A 142 27.67 -15.85 -20.79
C GLY A 142 28.22 -16.62 -21.99
N LYS A 143 28.81 -15.91 -22.95
CA LYS A 143 29.45 -16.47 -24.15
C LYS A 143 30.42 -17.60 -23.78
N GLY A 144 30.08 -18.83 -24.15
CA GLY A 144 31.00 -19.96 -24.27
C GLY A 144 31.15 -20.85 -23.04
N GLY A 145 30.29 -21.86 -22.91
CA GLY A 145 30.48 -22.96 -21.96
C GLY A 145 29.51 -24.11 -22.23
N LYS A 146 30.03 -25.33 -22.45
CA LYS A 146 29.26 -26.54 -22.77
C LYS A 146 28.20 -26.82 -21.70
N LYS A 147 26.93 -26.99 -22.12
CA LYS A 147 25.84 -27.56 -21.30
C LYS A 147 26.23 -28.95 -20.80
N GLY A 148 26.62 -29.05 -19.52
CA GLY A 148 26.60 -30.30 -18.76
C GLY A 148 25.16 -30.70 -18.48
N LYS A 149 24.79 -31.94 -18.81
CA LYS A 149 23.41 -32.42 -18.97
C LYS A 149 22.85 -33.16 -17.75
N SER A 150 23.28 -32.83 -16.53
CA SER A 150 22.99 -33.68 -15.34
C SER A 150 22.49 -32.96 -14.08
N GLY A 151 21.94 -31.74 -14.17
CA GLY A 151 21.47 -31.01 -12.98
C GLY A 151 20.15 -30.24 -13.12
N GLY A 152 19.42 -30.42 -14.23
CA GLY A 152 18.31 -29.54 -14.61
C GLY A 152 16.91 -29.94 -14.13
N GLU A 153 16.62 -31.23 -13.92
CA GLU A 153 15.24 -31.69 -13.70
C GLU A 153 14.73 -31.38 -12.27
N GLY A 154 15.52 -31.66 -11.22
CA GLY A 154 15.06 -31.45 -9.84
C GLY A 154 14.89 -29.98 -9.42
N LEU A 155 15.66 -29.04 -9.99
CA LEU A 155 15.44 -27.62 -9.71
C LEU A 155 14.31 -26.99 -10.54
N GLN A 156 13.99 -27.58 -11.70
CA GLN A 156 12.74 -27.24 -12.39
C GLN A 156 11.52 -27.74 -11.59
N GLN A 157 11.66 -28.86 -10.88
CA GLN A 157 10.64 -29.36 -9.94
C GLN A 157 10.41 -28.39 -8.78
N TRP A 158 11.46 -27.71 -8.26
CA TRP A 158 11.30 -26.72 -7.18
C TRP A 158 10.30 -25.60 -7.52
N GLU A 159 10.23 -25.13 -8.77
CA GLU A 159 9.21 -24.13 -9.15
C GLU A 159 7.79 -24.63 -8.86
N SER A 160 7.51 -25.93 -9.09
CA SER A 160 6.21 -26.55 -8.79
C SER A 160 6.01 -26.83 -7.30
N GLU A 161 7.06 -27.18 -6.57
CA GLU A 161 6.96 -27.49 -5.13
C GLU A 161 6.86 -26.24 -4.26
N ARG A 162 7.48 -25.13 -4.69
CA ARG A 162 7.44 -23.83 -3.98
C ARG A 162 6.00 -23.40 -3.69
N GLU A 163 5.10 -23.58 -4.64
CA GLU A 163 3.69 -23.21 -4.46
C GLU A 163 3.00 -24.09 -3.42
N LYS A 164 3.31 -25.40 -3.38
CA LYS A 164 2.76 -26.32 -2.38
C LYS A 164 3.24 -25.96 -0.97
N VAL A 165 4.50 -25.55 -0.82
CA VAL A 165 5.05 -25.04 0.45
C VAL A 165 4.24 -23.83 0.92
N LEU A 166 4.09 -22.83 0.05
CA LEU A 166 3.36 -21.62 0.38
C LEU A 166 1.90 -21.91 0.73
N GLN A 167 1.23 -22.79 -0.02
CA GLN A 167 -0.14 -23.19 0.24
C GLN A 167 -0.29 -23.90 1.59
N ALA A 168 0.61 -24.83 1.93
CA ALA A 168 0.60 -25.51 3.22
C ALA A 168 0.77 -24.53 4.40
N LEU A 169 1.70 -23.58 4.26
CA LEU A 169 1.89 -22.51 5.25
C LEU A 169 0.65 -21.61 5.36
N VAL A 170 0.07 -21.17 4.24
CA VAL A 170 -1.15 -20.36 4.22
C VAL A 170 -2.29 -21.10 4.93
N GLN A 171 -2.53 -22.37 4.59
CA GLN A 171 -3.58 -23.18 5.22
C GLN A 171 -3.41 -23.27 6.74
N LEU A 172 -2.18 -23.49 7.22
CA LEU A 172 -1.90 -23.57 8.64
C LEU A 172 -2.06 -22.20 9.35
N LEU A 173 -1.46 -21.13 8.81
CA LEU A 173 -1.43 -19.82 9.45
C LEU A 173 -2.75 -19.04 9.33
N GLN A 174 -3.62 -19.40 8.37
CA GLN A 174 -4.97 -18.85 8.29
C GLN A 174 -5.84 -19.26 9.49
N LEU A 175 -5.57 -20.41 10.11
CA LEU A 175 -6.21 -20.82 11.37
C LEU A 175 -5.82 -19.86 12.51
N ASP A 176 -6.61 -19.80 13.58
CA ASP A 176 -6.26 -19.02 14.77
C ASP A 176 -5.34 -19.80 15.72
N ILE A 177 -4.20 -20.25 15.18
CA ILE A 177 -3.19 -21.02 15.93
C ILE A 177 -2.52 -20.21 17.04
N ARG A 178 -2.71 -18.88 17.07
CA ARG A 178 -2.20 -18.01 18.14
C ARG A 178 -2.66 -18.47 19.51
N SER A 179 -3.86 -19.03 19.62
CA SER A 179 -4.40 -19.59 20.87
C SER A 179 -3.59 -20.76 21.44
N LEU A 180 -2.67 -21.35 20.66
CA LEU A 180 -1.71 -22.33 21.17
C LEU A 180 -0.65 -21.68 22.07
N TRP A 181 -0.32 -20.40 21.85
CA TRP A 181 0.59 -19.63 22.69
C TRP A 181 -0.14 -19.11 23.93
N ASN A 182 0.62 -18.95 25.02
CA ASN A 182 0.09 -18.32 26.21
C ASN A 182 -0.35 -16.89 25.90
N LEU A 183 -1.55 -16.51 26.32
CA LEU A 183 -2.17 -15.20 26.05
C LEU A 183 -2.25 -14.84 24.54
N SER A 184 -2.14 -15.83 23.64
CA SER A 184 -2.04 -15.61 22.19
C SER A 184 -0.88 -14.73 21.73
N LEU A 185 0.19 -14.64 22.55
CA LEU A 185 1.40 -13.90 22.23
C LEU A 185 2.39 -14.80 21.50
N VAL A 186 2.43 -14.66 20.19
CA VAL A 186 3.36 -15.40 19.34
C VAL A 186 4.74 -14.74 19.40
N GLU A 187 5.77 -15.56 19.61
CA GLU A 187 7.17 -15.14 19.67
C GLU A 187 7.67 -14.60 18.31
N GLU A 188 8.54 -13.59 18.35
CA GLU A 188 9.04 -12.91 17.15
C GLU A 188 9.86 -13.86 16.27
N GLU A 189 10.59 -14.81 16.86
CA GLU A 189 11.40 -15.79 16.14
C GLU A 189 10.56 -16.68 15.23
N PHE A 190 9.35 -17.06 15.66
CA PHE A 190 8.42 -17.82 14.83
C PHE A 190 7.91 -16.98 13.64
N ILE A 191 7.50 -15.73 13.91
CA ILE A 191 7.05 -14.79 12.87
C ILE A 191 8.18 -14.52 11.87
N SER A 192 9.39 -14.27 12.38
CA SER A 192 10.61 -14.05 11.61
C SER A 192 10.95 -15.25 10.75
N CYS A 193 10.82 -16.48 11.26
CA CYS A 193 11.06 -17.69 10.48
C CYS A 193 10.19 -17.77 9.22
N VAL A 194 8.89 -17.54 9.34
CA VAL A 194 7.96 -17.61 8.20
C VAL A 194 8.17 -16.43 7.26
N THR A 195 8.32 -15.21 7.80
CA THR A 195 8.47 -14.00 7.00
C THR A 195 9.81 -13.95 6.26
N CYS A 196 10.91 -14.38 6.88
CA CYS A 196 12.21 -14.49 6.22
C CYS A 196 12.16 -15.45 5.02
N CYS A 197 11.48 -16.59 5.17
CA CYS A 197 11.24 -17.51 4.05
C CYS A 197 10.48 -16.80 2.93
N CYS A 198 9.40 -16.07 3.24
CA CYS A 198 8.63 -15.31 2.24
C CYS A 198 9.48 -14.28 1.51
N TYR A 199 10.24 -13.45 2.24
CA TYR A 199 11.10 -12.43 1.64
C TYR A 199 12.22 -13.05 0.80
N LYS A 200 12.79 -14.18 1.23
CA LYS A 200 13.81 -14.90 0.47
C LYS A 200 13.28 -15.38 -0.88
N LEU A 201 12.04 -15.87 -0.93
CA LEU A 201 11.39 -16.27 -2.17
C LEU A 201 11.12 -15.08 -3.12
N LEU A 202 10.87 -13.89 -2.57
CA LEU A 202 10.71 -12.66 -3.37
C LEU A 202 12.04 -12.18 -3.98
N GLU A 203 13.19 -12.57 -3.45
CA GLU A 203 14.49 -12.22 -4.05
C GLU A 203 14.72 -12.91 -5.42
N ASN A 204 13.84 -13.83 -5.84
CA ASN A 204 13.94 -14.51 -7.12
C ASN A 204 13.85 -13.50 -8.30
N PRO A 205 14.84 -13.45 -9.21
CA PRO A 205 14.84 -12.50 -10.34
C PRO A 205 13.64 -12.63 -11.28
N THR A 206 13.01 -13.81 -11.30
CA THR A 206 11.86 -14.11 -12.17
C THR A 206 10.52 -13.92 -11.48
N ILE A 207 10.48 -13.40 -10.24
CA ILE A 207 9.25 -13.22 -9.47
C ILE A 207 8.27 -12.22 -10.11
N SER A 208 8.78 -11.28 -10.90
CA SER A 208 8.00 -10.30 -11.66
C SER A 208 7.40 -10.90 -12.94
N HIS A 209 7.88 -12.06 -13.40
CA HIS A 209 7.36 -12.71 -14.60
C HIS A 209 5.93 -13.20 -14.39
N VAL A 210 5.15 -13.24 -15.47
CA VAL A 210 3.75 -13.69 -15.45
C VAL A 210 3.61 -15.12 -14.88
N LYS A 211 4.56 -16.01 -15.20
CA LYS A 211 4.57 -17.40 -14.71
C LYS A 211 4.61 -17.51 -13.17
N SER A 212 5.22 -16.52 -12.51
CA SER A 212 5.42 -16.52 -11.06
C SER A 212 4.26 -15.85 -10.31
N LYS A 213 3.19 -15.47 -11.00
CA LYS A 213 2.01 -14.84 -10.40
C LYS A 213 1.38 -15.67 -9.26
N PRO A 214 1.14 -16.99 -9.41
CA PRO A 214 0.52 -17.76 -8.32
C PRO A 214 1.40 -17.83 -7.07
N THR A 215 2.70 -18.05 -7.25
CA THR A 215 3.71 -17.93 -6.19
C THR A 215 3.66 -16.56 -5.51
N ARG A 216 3.68 -15.46 -6.28
CA ARG A 216 3.64 -14.09 -5.75
C ARG A 216 2.36 -13.83 -4.96
N ASP A 217 1.20 -14.20 -5.50
CA ASP A 217 -0.08 -14.02 -4.83
C ASP A 217 -0.10 -14.81 -3.50
N CYS A 218 0.40 -16.04 -3.47
CA CYS A 218 0.52 -16.82 -2.22
C CYS A 218 1.41 -16.13 -1.18
N ILE A 219 2.56 -15.58 -1.58
CA ILE A 219 3.45 -14.84 -0.67
C ILE A 219 2.75 -13.58 -0.13
N ILE A 220 2.09 -12.82 -1.01
CA ILE A 220 1.35 -11.62 -0.64
C ILE A 220 0.28 -11.95 0.42
N HIS A 221 -0.51 -12.99 0.20
CA HIS A 221 -1.56 -13.40 1.15
C HIS A 221 -0.99 -13.94 2.47
N LEU A 222 0.10 -14.72 2.42
CA LEU A 222 0.76 -15.22 3.64
C LEU A 222 1.29 -14.07 4.49
N LEU A 223 1.98 -13.10 3.88
CA LEU A 223 2.42 -11.88 4.56
C LEU A 223 1.23 -11.05 5.07
N GLY A 224 0.13 -10.98 4.32
CA GLY A 224 -1.11 -10.32 4.76
C GLY A 224 -1.68 -10.91 6.05
N VAL A 225 -1.69 -12.25 6.16
CA VAL A 225 -2.09 -12.97 7.39
C VAL A 225 -1.15 -12.62 8.55
N LEU A 226 0.17 -12.62 8.31
CA LEU A 226 1.19 -12.33 9.33
C LEU A 226 1.10 -10.88 9.83
N ILE A 227 0.89 -9.92 8.93
CA ILE A 227 0.69 -8.51 9.28
C ILE A 227 -0.60 -8.34 10.09
N LYS A 228 -1.70 -8.94 9.63
CA LYS A 228 -3.03 -8.76 10.25
C LYS A 228 -3.17 -9.44 11.61
N LYS A 229 -2.68 -10.69 11.73
CA LYS A 229 -2.92 -11.53 12.92
C LYS A 229 -1.72 -11.60 13.87
N TYR A 230 -0.50 -11.43 13.37
CA TYR A 230 0.74 -11.69 14.10
C TYR A 230 1.63 -10.45 14.27
N ASN A 231 1.05 -9.25 14.15
CA ASN A 231 1.72 -7.97 14.45
C ASN A 231 3.00 -7.68 13.63
N HIS A 232 3.08 -8.19 12.39
CA HIS A 232 4.26 -8.01 11.52
C HIS A 232 4.29 -6.67 10.75
N ILE A 233 3.49 -5.66 11.14
CA ILE A 233 3.35 -4.42 10.35
C ILE A 233 4.66 -3.62 10.25
N LEU A 234 5.39 -3.46 11.36
CA LEU A 234 6.67 -2.73 11.36
C LEU A 234 7.74 -3.50 10.59
N GLY A 235 7.87 -4.81 10.84
CA GLY A 235 8.81 -5.67 10.13
C GLY A 235 8.55 -5.72 8.63
N ALA A 236 7.28 -5.75 8.22
CA ALA A 236 6.89 -5.65 6.81
C ALA A 236 7.26 -4.30 6.20
N SER A 237 6.99 -3.19 6.88
CA SER A 237 7.34 -1.84 6.40
C SER A 237 8.86 -1.74 6.13
N VAL A 238 9.68 -2.16 7.09
CA VAL A 238 11.14 -2.18 6.95
C VAL A 238 11.58 -3.08 5.79
N LYS A 239 11.00 -4.26 5.65
CA LYS A 239 11.39 -5.21 4.60
C LYS A 239 10.99 -4.77 3.20
N VAL A 240 9.83 -4.13 3.02
CA VAL A 240 9.44 -3.52 1.75
C VAL A 240 10.49 -2.48 1.32
N ILE A 241 10.87 -1.59 2.24
CA ILE A 241 11.84 -0.53 1.96
C ILE A 241 13.20 -1.12 1.58
N GLN A 242 13.73 -2.04 2.40
CA GLN A 242 15.00 -2.71 2.13
C GLN A 242 15.01 -3.43 0.78
N LEU A 243 13.95 -4.16 0.45
CA LEU A 243 13.90 -4.94 -0.78
C LEU A 243 13.72 -4.05 -2.02
N LEU A 244 12.96 -2.95 -1.93
CA LEU A 244 12.87 -1.98 -3.03
C LEU A 244 14.23 -1.32 -3.33
N GLN A 245 15.06 -1.06 -2.31
CA GLN A 245 16.41 -0.51 -2.51
C GLN A 245 17.35 -1.47 -3.24
N HIS A 246 17.16 -2.78 -3.05
CA HIS A 246 18.06 -3.79 -3.62
C HIS A 246 17.54 -4.40 -4.94
N PHE A 247 16.24 -4.36 -5.19
CA PHE A 247 15.60 -5.09 -6.29
C PHE A 247 14.54 -4.23 -6.99
N GLU A 248 14.93 -3.57 -8.08
CA GLU A 248 14.04 -2.71 -8.88
C GLU A 248 12.80 -3.45 -9.39
N GLN A 249 12.90 -4.75 -9.70
CA GLN A 249 11.78 -5.54 -10.19
C GLN A 249 10.65 -5.75 -9.17
N LEU A 250 10.88 -5.43 -7.89
CA LEU A 250 9.91 -5.62 -6.82
C LEU A 250 8.95 -4.45 -6.64
N SER A 251 9.12 -3.33 -7.35
CA SER A 251 8.22 -2.17 -7.26
C SER A 251 6.76 -2.56 -7.51
N SER A 252 6.49 -3.24 -8.62
CA SER A 252 5.14 -3.71 -8.98
C SER A 252 4.61 -4.78 -8.02
N VAL A 253 5.49 -5.66 -7.57
CA VAL A 253 5.17 -6.74 -6.62
C VAL A 253 4.71 -6.15 -5.29
N PHE A 254 5.46 -5.19 -4.75
CA PHE A 254 5.10 -4.56 -3.47
C PHE A 254 3.94 -3.58 -3.61
N ALA A 255 3.78 -2.89 -4.73
CA ALA A 255 2.59 -2.07 -4.97
C ALA A 255 1.32 -2.94 -4.92
N GLN A 256 1.34 -4.10 -5.60
CA GLN A 256 0.26 -5.09 -5.52
C GLN A 256 0.09 -5.62 -4.08
N ALA A 257 1.19 -5.94 -3.39
CA ALA A 257 1.15 -6.48 -2.03
C ALA A 257 0.50 -5.51 -1.04
N VAL A 258 0.97 -4.26 -1.02
CA VAL A 258 0.47 -3.20 -0.14
C VAL A 258 -0.99 -2.86 -0.46
N SER A 259 -1.37 -2.88 -1.74
CA SER A 259 -2.78 -2.78 -2.14
C SER A 259 -3.61 -3.90 -1.49
N VAL A 260 -3.25 -5.16 -1.67
CA VAL A 260 -3.96 -6.31 -1.08
C VAL A 260 -4.01 -6.25 0.45
N TRP A 261 -2.90 -5.91 1.12
CA TRP A 261 -2.86 -5.82 2.58
C TRP A 261 -3.77 -4.71 3.11
N SER A 262 -3.88 -3.60 2.39
CA SER A 262 -4.71 -2.47 2.80
C SER A 262 -6.20 -2.66 2.48
N THR A 263 -6.54 -3.28 1.36
CA THR A 263 -7.92 -3.44 0.89
C THR A 263 -8.56 -4.75 1.36
N GLU A 264 -7.91 -5.89 1.15
CA GLU A 264 -8.46 -7.21 1.47
C GLU A 264 -8.27 -7.59 2.95
N TYR A 265 -7.11 -7.29 3.52
CA TYR A 265 -6.82 -7.56 4.95
C TYR A 265 -7.20 -6.38 5.87
N GLY A 266 -7.57 -5.24 5.29
CA GLY A 266 -7.97 -4.02 6.01
C GLY A 266 -6.85 -3.38 6.83
N VAL A 267 -5.58 -3.67 6.53
CA VAL A 267 -4.42 -3.08 7.23
C VAL A 267 -4.02 -1.77 6.55
N ARG A 268 -4.88 -0.76 6.65
CA ARG A 268 -4.66 0.53 5.96
C ARG A 268 -3.40 1.28 6.44
N GLY A 269 -3.03 1.10 7.71
CA GLY A 269 -1.88 1.78 8.31
C GLY A 269 -0.52 1.46 7.66
N ILE A 270 -0.40 0.32 6.97
CA ILE A 270 0.86 -0.08 6.31
C ILE A 270 1.31 0.93 5.24
N ILE A 271 0.35 1.56 4.54
CA ILE A 271 0.65 2.58 3.52
C ILE A 271 1.33 3.77 4.19
N GLY A 272 0.79 4.25 5.32
CA GLY A 272 1.37 5.38 6.04
C GLY A 272 2.77 5.09 6.56
N GLU A 273 3.01 3.89 7.09
CA GLU A 273 4.35 3.49 7.56
C GLU A 273 5.38 3.48 6.43
N ILE A 274 5.05 2.88 5.27
CA ILE A 274 5.95 2.80 4.12
C ILE A 274 6.16 4.17 3.48
N ILE A 275 5.08 4.93 3.23
CA ILE A 275 5.17 6.23 2.56
C ILE A 275 5.88 7.26 3.44
N ARG A 276 5.72 7.20 4.77
CA ARG A 276 6.48 8.05 5.70
C ARG A 276 7.98 7.75 5.62
N GLU A 277 8.38 6.48 5.60
CA GLU A 277 9.79 6.08 5.49
C GLU A 277 10.42 6.53 4.17
N ILE A 278 9.68 6.49 3.05
CA ILE A 278 10.16 7.05 1.76
C ILE A 278 10.17 8.58 1.79
N GLY A 279 9.14 9.21 2.33
CA GLY A 279 8.98 10.66 2.44
C GLY A 279 10.06 11.35 3.28
N GLN A 280 10.62 10.63 4.26
CA GLN A 280 11.66 11.14 5.16
C GLN A 280 13.09 11.04 4.61
N ARG A 281 13.29 10.40 3.45
CA ARG A 281 14.62 10.30 2.83
C ARG A 281 15.09 11.66 2.34
N SER A 282 16.33 12.02 2.65
CA SER A 282 16.89 13.31 2.21
C SER A 282 17.29 13.28 0.74
N SER A 283 17.40 14.45 0.10
CA SER A 283 17.89 14.57 -1.28
C SER A 283 19.28 13.94 -1.45
N GLU A 284 20.16 14.09 -0.45
CA GLU A 284 21.51 13.51 -0.46
C GLU A 284 21.50 11.99 -0.37
N GLU A 285 20.57 11.40 0.39
CA GLU A 285 20.41 9.95 0.48
C GLU A 285 19.91 9.38 -0.85
N LEU A 286 18.91 10.02 -1.44
CA LEU A 286 18.36 9.61 -2.74
C LEU A 286 19.40 9.74 -3.86
N ALA A 287 20.23 10.79 -3.84
CA ALA A 287 21.29 10.98 -4.83
C ALA A 287 22.36 9.86 -4.82
N ARG A 288 22.57 9.20 -3.68
CA ARG A 288 23.54 8.11 -3.52
C ARG A 288 23.04 6.77 -4.08
N ASP A 289 21.72 6.58 -4.16
CA ASP A 289 21.10 5.31 -4.55
C ASP A 289 20.12 5.49 -5.72
N SER A 290 20.66 5.70 -6.92
CA SER A 290 19.84 5.90 -8.12
C SER A 290 18.92 4.72 -8.46
N ALA A 291 19.30 3.49 -8.11
CA ALA A 291 18.49 2.29 -8.34
C ALA A 291 17.31 2.24 -7.37
N GLY A 292 17.56 2.43 -6.07
CA GLY A 292 16.51 2.50 -5.05
C GLY A 292 15.53 3.64 -5.29
N VAL A 293 16.00 4.82 -5.72
CA VAL A 293 15.13 5.96 -6.11
C VAL A 293 14.16 5.58 -7.22
N LYS A 294 14.65 4.89 -8.25
CA LYS A 294 13.81 4.44 -9.36
C LYS A 294 12.78 3.41 -8.90
N ALA A 295 13.18 2.50 -8.02
CA ALA A 295 12.28 1.51 -7.44
C ALA A 295 11.19 2.16 -6.58
N PHE A 296 11.54 3.14 -5.73
CA PHE A 296 10.57 3.91 -4.95
C PHE A 296 9.61 4.70 -5.82
N ALA A 297 10.11 5.38 -6.84
CA ALA A 297 9.29 6.13 -7.78
C ALA A 297 8.28 5.23 -8.51
N SER A 298 8.72 4.08 -9.03
CA SER A 298 7.82 3.10 -9.66
C SER A 298 6.79 2.55 -8.67
N PHE A 299 7.23 2.22 -7.45
CA PHE A 299 6.33 1.75 -6.40
C PHE A 299 5.26 2.78 -6.05
N ILE A 300 5.61 4.07 -5.91
CA ILE A 300 4.67 5.16 -5.62
C ILE A 300 3.66 5.34 -6.76
N ALA A 301 4.13 5.38 -8.01
CA ALA A 301 3.26 5.55 -9.18
C ALA A 301 2.26 4.37 -9.33
N GLU A 302 2.75 3.14 -9.16
CA GLU A 302 1.91 1.94 -9.24
C GLU A 302 0.94 1.83 -8.07
N LEU A 303 1.38 2.10 -6.83
CA LEU A 303 0.51 2.08 -5.66
C LEU A 303 -0.55 3.19 -5.73
N GLY A 304 -0.19 4.37 -6.22
CA GLY A 304 -1.13 5.46 -6.52
C GLY A 304 -2.21 5.03 -7.51
N THR A 305 -1.84 4.27 -8.54
CA THR A 305 -2.79 3.70 -9.51
C THR A 305 -3.71 2.66 -8.86
N LEU A 306 -3.24 1.89 -7.88
CA LEU A 306 -4.04 0.86 -7.23
C LEU A 306 -4.99 1.40 -6.15
N VAL A 307 -4.53 2.32 -5.29
CA VAL A 307 -5.25 2.76 -4.07
C VAL A 307 -5.08 4.27 -3.77
N PRO A 308 -5.48 5.17 -4.68
CA PRO A 308 -5.24 6.61 -4.54
C PRO A 308 -5.95 7.22 -3.34
N GLU A 309 -7.13 6.70 -2.95
CA GLU A 309 -7.89 7.16 -1.79
C GLU A 309 -7.10 6.92 -0.50
N LEU A 310 -6.33 5.83 -0.44
CA LEU A 310 -5.48 5.49 0.71
C LEU A 310 -4.13 6.21 0.66
N MET A 311 -3.70 6.68 -0.50
CA MET A 311 -2.49 7.48 -0.65
C MET A 311 -2.70 8.93 -0.22
N MET A 312 -3.89 9.48 -0.44
CA MET A 312 -4.22 10.89 -0.17
C MET A 312 -3.80 11.41 1.22
N PRO A 313 -4.05 10.70 2.35
CA PRO A 313 -3.64 11.18 3.67
C PRO A 313 -2.11 11.28 3.87
N ASN A 314 -1.33 10.65 2.99
CA ASN A 314 0.12 10.55 3.08
C ASN A 314 0.83 11.45 2.05
N ILE A 315 0.11 12.27 1.32
CA ILE A 315 0.68 13.10 0.23
C ILE A 315 1.61 14.19 0.75
N SER A 316 1.34 14.73 1.94
CA SER A 316 2.14 15.82 2.52
C SER A 316 3.63 15.47 2.66
N VAL A 317 3.96 14.22 2.99
CA VAL A 317 5.35 13.74 3.12
C VAL A 317 6.01 13.42 1.78
N LEU A 318 5.23 13.30 0.70
CA LEU A 318 5.75 13.07 -0.65
C LEU A 318 5.93 14.36 -1.44
N ILE A 319 5.09 15.37 -1.22
CA ILE A 319 5.19 16.68 -1.87
C ILE A 319 6.56 17.34 -1.61
N THR A 320 7.18 17.08 -0.46
CA THR A 320 8.53 17.58 -0.16
C THR A 320 9.59 17.18 -1.20
N HIS A 321 9.39 16.05 -1.90
CA HIS A 321 10.29 15.59 -2.95
C HIS A 321 10.15 16.34 -4.27
N LEU A 322 9.10 17.14 -4.45
CA LEU A 322 8.92 17.98 -5.64
C LEU A 322 9.98 19.08 -5.76
N GLU A 323 10.53 19.53 -4.64
CA GLU A 323 11.66 20.47 -4.59
C GLU A 323 13.03 19.76 -4.58
N GLY A 324 13.03 18.41 -4.58
CA GLY A 324 14.23 17.60 -4.52
C GLY A 324 14.98 17.49 -5.85
N GLU A 325 16.24 17.06 -5.79
CA GLU A 325 17.10 16.94 -6.98
C GLU A 325 16.66 15.82 -7.95
N SER A 326 16.06 14.75 -7.40
CA SER A 326 15.66 13.56 -8.16
C SER A 326 14.45 13.83 -9.06
N HIS A 327 14.70 14.05 -10.35
CA HIS A 327 13.65 14.21 -11.35
C HIS A 327 12.71 12.97 -11.43
N THR A 328 13.22 11.78 -11.13
CA THR A 328 12.44 10.53 -11.10
C THR A 328 11.40 10.54 -9.98
N MET A 329 11.78 11.04 -8.80
CA MET A 329 10.83 11.19 -7.69
C MET A 329 9.81 12.30 -7.99
N ARG A 330 10.25 13.45 -8.54
CA ARG A 330 9.34 14.52 -8.95
C ARG A 330 8.26 14.00 -9.91
N VAL A 331 8.65 13.21 -10.91
CA VAL A 331 7.71 12.57 -11.84
C VAL A 331 6.71 11.68 -11.10
N ALA A 332 7.17 10.77 -10.24
CA ALA A 332 6.28 9.84 -9.53
C ALA A 332 5.26 10.57 -8.64
N VAL A 333 5.69 11.65 -7.97
CA VAL A 333 4.78 12.46 -7.15
C VAL A 333 3.77 13.19 -8.04
N CYS A 334 4.18 13.78 -9.16
CA CYS A 334 3.23 14.40 -10.11
C CYS A 334 2.23 13.37 -10.70
N GLU A 335 2.69 12.16 -11.02
CA GLU A 335 1.81 11.08 -11.52
C GLU A 335 0.78 10.66 -10.47
N LEU A 336 1.20 10.55 -9.21
CA LEU A 336 0.33 10.28 -8.06
C LEU A 336 -0.68 11.41 -7.83
N LEU A 337 -0.25 12.68 -7.84
CA LEU A 337 -1.16 13.82 -7.71
C LEU A 337 -2.21 13.79 -8.82
N GLY A 338 -1.78 13.57 -10.07
CA GLY A 338 -2.70 13.45 -11.19
C GLY A 338 -3.67 12.27 -11.07
N GLU A 339 -3.26 11.19 -10.41
CA GLU A 339 -4.12 10.03 -10.17
C GLU A 339 -5.21 10.35 -9.14
N ILE A 340 -4.83 11.03 -8.06
CA ILE A 340 -5.75 11.51 -7.02
C ILE A 340 -6.71 12.55 -7.61
N LEU A 341 -6.24 13.47 -8.45
CA LEU A 341 -7.09 14.46 -9.13
C LEU A 341 -8.15 13.80 -10.02
N VAL A 342 -7.82 12.68 -10.66
CA VAL A 342 -8.76 11.99 -11.56
C VAL A 342 -9.76 11.12 -10.81
N ARG A 343 -9.36 10.45 -9.72
CA ARG A 343 -10.19 9.43 -9.05
C ARG A 343 -10.75 9.80 -7.70
N VAL A 344 -10.16 10.78 -7.01
CA VAL A 344 -10.53 11.14 -5.63
C VAL A 344 -11.04 12.58 -5.57
N LEU A 345 -10.31 13.51 -6.19
CA LEU A 345 -10.57 14.95 -6.16
C LEU A 345 -11.26 15.45 -7.45
N CYS A 346 -12.16 14.65 -8.01
CA CYS A 346 -12.92 14.99 -9.21
C CYS A 346 -14.42 15.19 -8.90
N GLY A 347 -15.08 15.99 -9.73
CA GLY A 347 -16.54 16.17 -9.71
C GLY A 347 -17.06 17.27 -8.79
N ASP A 348 -18.38 17.50 -8.86
CA ASP A 348 -19.06 18.60 -8.18
C ASP A 348 -19.45 18.29 -6.72
N GLY A 349 -19.34 17.02 -6.31
CA GLY A 349 -19.72 16.54 -4.97
C GLY A 349 -18.66 16.76 -3.88
N LEU A 350 -17.54 17.40 -4.19
CA LEU A 350 -16.48 17.70 -3.22
C LEU A 350 -16.96 18.75 -2.19
N ASP A 351 -16.59 18.55 -0.94
CA ASP A 351 -16.69 19.58 0.09
C ASP A 351 -15.66 20.69 -0.12
N ASP A 352 -15.73 21.75 0.67
CA ASP A 352 -14.87 22.92 0.49
C ASP A 352 -13.39 22.58 0.75
N ALA A 353 -13.11 21.65 1.67
CA ALA A 353 -11.76 21.13 1.90
C ALA A 353 -11.23 20.38 0.68
N GLY A 354 -12.01 19.45 0.11
CA GLY A 354 -11.64 18.69 -1.08
C GLY A 354 -11.46 19.59 -2.31
N LYS A 355 -12.26 20.65 -2.46
CA LYS A 355 -12.04 21.66 -3.51
C LYS A 355 -10.73 22.41 -3.32
N ALA A 356 -10.41 22.83 -2.09
CA ALA A 356 -9.16 23.51 -1.78
C ALA A 356 -7.94 22.60 -2.04
N ASP A 357 -8.00 21.34 -1.64
CA ASP A 357 -6.94 20.35 -1.92
C ASP A 357 -6.77 20.10 -3.42
N ARG A 358 -7.88 19.98 -4.17
CA ARG A 358 -7.87 19.83 -5.62
C ARG A 358 -7.16 21.00 -6.29
N ASP A 359 -7.54 22.21 -5.93
CA ASP A 359 -7.02 23.42 -6.55
C ASP A 359 -5.53 23.57 -6.22
N ARG A 360 -5.13 23.31 -4.97
CA ARG A 360 -3.72 23.25 -4.56
C ARG A 360 -2.91 22.22 -5.36
N PHE A 361 -3.45 21.01 -5.57
CA PHE A 361 -2.74 19.97 -6.32
C PHE A 361 -2.57 20.32 -7.80
N PHE A 362 -3.55 20.99 -8.39
CA PHE A 362 -3.39 21.58 -9.73
C PHE A 362 -2.29 22.64 -9.76
N ASP A 363 -2.29 23.58 -8.81
CA ASP A 363 -1.28 24.63 -8.73
C ASP A 363 0.14 24.04 -8.59
N THR A 364 0.32 23.10 -7.65
CA THR A 364 1.59 22.39 -7.47
C THR A 364 2.04 21.67 -8.74
N MET A 365 1.17 20.89 -9.40
CA MET A 365 1.54 20.24 -10.65
C MET A 365 1.86 21.23 -11.77
N GLN A 366 1.17 22.36 -11.82
CA GLN A 366 1.34 23.37 -12.87
C GLN A 366 2.73 24.00 -12.83
N GLU A 367 3.28 24.23 -11.64
CA GLU A 367 4.65 24.75 -11.47
C GLU A 367 5.68 23.87 -12.19
N HIS A 368 5.49 22.54 -12.16
CA HIS A 368 6.38 21.58 -12.82
C HIS A 368 6.27 21.53 -14.36
N LEU A 369 5.35 22.28 -14.99
CA LEU A 369 5.43 22.55 -16.43
C LEU A 369 6.65 23.41 -16.79
N HIS A 370 7.25 24.09 -15.81
CA HIS A 370 8.47 24.88 -15.93
C HIS A 370 9.70 24.21 -15.31
N ASP A 371 9.61 22.93 -14.95
CA ASP A 371 10.71 22.18 -14.34
C ASP A 371 12.00 22.29 -15.15
N THR A 372 13.13 22.34 -14.45
CA THR A 372 14.47 22.42 -15.06
C THR A 372 14.73 21.20 -15.95
N HIS A 373 14.24 20.03 -15.54
CA HIS A 373 14.43 18.77 -16.22
C HIS A 373 13.30 18.50 -17.23
N SER A 374 13.67 18.40 -18.51
CA SER A 374 12.70 18.26 -19.60
C SER A 374 11.81 17.00 -19.51
N HIS A 375 12.29 15.93 -18.85
CA HIS A 375 11.49 14.73 -18.62
C HIS A 375 10.30 15.00 -17.70
N VAL A 376 10.49 15.81 -16.64
CA VAL A 376 9.41 16.17 -15.71
C VAL A 376 8.35 16.95 -16.47
N ARG A 377 8.75 17.99 -17.21
CA ARG A 377 7.83 18.80 -18.05
C ARG A 377 7.00 17.93 -19.00
N ALA A 378 7.64 17.00 -19.71
CA ALA A 378 6.97 16.09 -20.63
C ALA A 378 5.97 15.17 -19.90
N ARG A 379 6.33 14.66 -18.72
CA ARG A 379 5.44 13.80 -17.91
C ARG A 379 4.26 14.56 -17.33
N VAL A 380 4.46 15.77 -16.82
CA VAL A 380 3.36 16.61 -16.31
C VAL A 380 2.34 16.90 -17.42
N LEU A 381 2.79 17.19 -18.65
CA LEU A 381 1.89 17.34 -19.81
C LEU A 381 1.09 16.06 -20.11
N GLN A 382 1.70 14.88 -19.97
CA GLN A 382 1.01 13.59 -20.13
C GLN A 382 -0.01 13.35 -19.02
N VAL A 383 0.31 13.73 -17.77
CA VAL A 383 -0.64 13.68 -16.65
C VAL A 383 -1.84 14.58 -16.93
N TYR A 384 -1.62 15.83 -17.38
CA TYR A 384 -2.72 16.72 -17.80
C TYR A 384 -3.54 16.14 -18.96
N THR A 385 -2.88 15.44 -19.91
CA THR A 385 -3.59 14.77 -21.02
C THR A 385 -4.57 13.73 -20.47
N ARG A 386 -4.15 12.93 -19.49
CA ARG A 386 -5.02 11.97 -18.80
C ARG A 386 -6.16 12.66 -18.05
N ILE A 387 -5.89 13.76 -17.34
CA ILE A 387 -6.90 14.54 -16.61
C ILE A 387 -7.98 15.06 -17.56
N VAL A 388 -7.59 15.67 -18.69
CA VAL A 388 -8.52 16.19 -19.71
C VAL A 388 -9.34 15.07 -20.33
N ASN A 389 -8.71 13.96 -20.73
CA ASN A 389 -9.41 12.79 -21.28
C ASN A 389 -10.40 12.17 -20.29
N SER A 390 -10.10 12.26 -18.99
CA SER A 390 -10.97 11.78 -17.91
C SER A 390 -12.04 12.79 -17.52
N LYS A 391 -12.09 13.96 -18.17
CA LYS A 391 -13.01 15.09 -17.85
C LYS A 391 -12.89 15.57 -16.41
N ALA A 392 -11.70 15.45 -15.83
CA ALA A 392 -11.43 15.80 -14.43
C ALA A 392 -10.88 17.24 -14.26
N LEU A 393 -10.56 17.95 -15.34
CA LEU A 393 -10.09 19.33 -15.27
C LEU A 393 -11.27 20.28 -14.97
N PRO A 394 -11.19 21.15 -13.93
CA PRO A 394 -12.21 22.17 -13.68
C PRO A 394 -12.23 23.25 -14.77
N LEU A 395 -13.42 23.74 -15.13
CA LEU A 395 -13.61 24.73 -16.21
C LEU A 395 -12.74 25.98 -16.08
N PHE A 396 -12.55 26.49 -14.86
CA PHE A 396 -11.76 27.69 -14.61
C PHE A 396 -10.26 27.50 -14.85
N LYS A 397 -9.76 26.25 -14.85
CA LYS A 397 -8.36 25.91 -15.15
C LYS A 397 -8.09 25.65 -16.63
N TYR A 398 -9.12 25.52 -17.48
CA TYR A 398 -8.93 25.17 -18.90
C TYR A 398 -8.05 26.19 -19.64
N SER A 399 -8.35 27.49 -19.51
CA SER A 399 -7.58 28.54 -20.22
C SER A 399 -6.13 28.54 -19.79
N GLU A 400 -5.90 28.53 -18.47
CA GLU A 400 -4.57 28.57 -17.85
C GLU A 400 -3.70 27.39 -18.32
N VAL A 401 -4.21 26.16 -18.18
CA VAL A 401 -3.47 24.95 -18.57
C VAL A 401 -3.26 24.88 -20.08
N MET A 402 -4.24 25.32 -20.88
CA MET A 402 -4.13 25.36 -22.34
C MET A 402 -3.04 26.34 -22.80
N GLU A 403 -2.99 27.54 -22.24
CA GLU A 403 -1.97 28.55 -22.54
C GLU A 403 -0.56 28.03 -22.23
N LEU A 404 -0.40 27.36 -21.09
CA LEU A 404 0.87 26.72 -20.72
C LEU A 404 1.27 25.61 -21.70
N ALA A 405 0.31 24.78 -22.13
CA ALA A 405 0.53 23.74 -23.14
C ALA A 405 0.96 24.34 -24.49
N VAL A 406 0.31 25.43 -24.94
CA VAL A 406 0.72 26.18 -26.15
C VAL A 406 2.15 26.71 -25.99
N GLY A 407 2.48 27.29 -24.84
CA GLY A 407 3.85 27.76 -24.54
C GLY A 407 4.90 26.65 -24.64
N ARG A 408 4.55 25.41 -24.31
CA ARG A 408 5.43 24.23 -24.43
C ARG A 408 5.64 23.72 -25.86
N LEU A 409 4.94 24.25 -26.86
CA LEU A 409 5.24 23.96 -28.28
C LEU A 409 6.62 24.48 -28.71
N MET A 410 7.13 25.49 -27.99
CA MET A 410 8.46 26.07 -28.21
C MET A 410 9.52 25.50 -27.26
N ASP A 411 9.22 24.38 -26.58
CA ASP A 411 10.18 23.74 -25.69
C ASP A 411 11.38 23.18 -26.46
N LYS A 412 12.58 23.27 -25.88
CA LYS A 412 13.80 22.72 -26.47
C LYS A 412 13.75 21.19 -26.59
N SER A 413 12.99 20.53 -25.71
CA SER A 413 12.85 19.08 -25.72
C SER A 413 11.72 18.64 -26.64
N ILE A 414 12.07 17.87 -27.67
CA ILE A 414 11.10 17.28 -28.62
C ILE A 414 10.04 16.44 -27.90
N ASN A 415 10.41 15.76 -26.80
CA ASN A 415 9.47 14.97 -26.01
C ASN A 415 8.43 15.83 -25.29
N ALA A 416 8.84 17.00 -24.80
CA ALA A 416 7.92 17.97 -24.20
C ALA A 416 7.00 18.56 -25.26
N VAL A 417 7.53 18.94 -26.43
CA VAL A 417 6.73 19.43 -27.58
C VAL A 417 5.71 18.38 -28.02
N LYS A 418 6.10 17.11 -28.17
CA LYS A 418 5.19 16.01 -28.52
C LYS A 418 4.07 15.86 -27.49
N SER A 419 4.41 15.90 -26.20
CA SER A 419 3.41 15.77 -25.12
C SER A 419 2.47 16.98 -25.07
N ALA A 420 2.96 18.18 -25.38
CA ALA A 420 2.14 19.39 -25.49
C ALA A 420 1.14 19.28 -26.66
N ILE A 421 1.57 18.80 -27.83
CA ILE A 421 0.68 18.56 -28.98
C ILE A 421 -0.42 17.55 -28.60
N GLN A 422 -0.08 16.48 -27.88
CA GLN A 422 -1.05 15.49 -27.41
C GLN A 422 -2.07 16.10 -26.44
N LEU A 423 -1.63 16.94 -25.50
CA LEU A 423 -2.52 17.64 -24.58
C LEU A 423 -3.46 18.61 -25.33
N LEU A 424 -2.95 19.38 -26.29
CA LEU A 424 -3.76 20.28 -27.10
C LEU A 424 -4.78 19.52 -27.96
N ALA A 425 -4.40 18.36 -28.51
CA ALA A 425 -5.34 17.49 -29.21
C ALA A 425 -6.47 17.00 -28.27
N ALA A 426 -6.14 16.63 -27.03
CA ALA A 426 -7.13 16.26 -26.01
C ALA A 426 -8.06 17.43 -25.67
N PHE A 427 -7.54 18.65 -25.53
CA PHE A 427 -8.35 19.85 -25.31
C PHE A 427 -9.34 20.10 -26.45
N ILE A 428 -8.91 19.95 -27.71
CA ILE A 428 -9.79 20.13 -28.87
C ILE A 428 -10.88 19.06 -28.87
N ALA A 429 -10.51 17.79 -28.64
CA ALA A 429 -11.43 16.66 -28.64
C ALA A 429 -12.46 16.72 -27.50
N HIS A 430 -12.07 17.26 -26.34
CA HIS A 430 -12.87 17.31 -25.13
C HIS A 430 -13.23 18.74 -24.69
N ASN A 431 -13.27 19.70 -25.62
CA ASN A 431 -13.55 21.08 -25.24
C ASN A 431 -14.99 21.21 -24.70
N PRO A 432 -15.20 21.95 -23.59
CA PRO A 432 -16.51 22.08 -22.96
C PRO A 432 -17.39 23.19 -23.58
N TYR A 433 -16.89 23.96 -24.55
CA TYR A 433 -17.50 25.21 -24.99
C TYR A 433 -18.39 25.05 -26.22
N SER A 434 -17.92 24.37 -27.27
CA SER A 434 -18.66 24.28 -28.54
C SER A 434 -18.20 23.12 -29.42
N CYS A 435 -19.13 22.53 -30.18
CA CYS A 435 -18.79 21.58 -31.25
C CYS A 435 -18.15 22.24 -32.49
N LYS A 436 -18.23 23.58 -32.59
CA LYS A 436 -17.60 24.40 -33.62
C LYS A 436 -16.74 25.48 -32.97
N LEU A 437 -15.43 25.39 -33.17
CA LEU A 437 -14.45 26.33 -32.61
C LEU A 437 -14.00 27.40 -33.62
N SER A 438 -14.70 27.53 -34.75
CA SER A 438 -14.42 28.56 -35.76
C SER A 438 -14.67 29.95 -35.18
N SER A 439 -13.68 30.84 -35.30
CA SER A 439 -13.81 32.24 -34.88
C SER A 439 -14.96 32.95 -35.59
N ALA A 440 -15.23 32.61 -36.85
CA ALA A 440 -16.35 33.17 -37.61
C ALA A 440 -17.71 32.75 -37.02
N ASP A 441 -17.84 31.49 -36.58
CA ASP A 441 -19.08 30.96 -36.01
C ASP A 441 -19.32 31.51 -34.59
N LEU A 442 -18.26 31.77 -33.81
CA LEU A 442 -18.34 32.28 -32.44
C LEU A 442 -18.57 33.79 -32.36
N LYS A 443 -18.27 34.55 -33.43
CA LYS A 443 -18.36 36.01 -33.45
C LYS A 443 -19.80 36.52 -33.24
N LYS A 444 -20.79 35.98 -33.97
CA LYS A 444 -22.19 36.41 -33.84
C LYS A 444 -22.79 36.10 -32.45
N PRO A 445 -22.63 34.87 -31.89
CA PRO A 445 -23.03 34.59 -30.51
C PRO A 445 -22.39 35.53 -29.49
N LEU A 446 -21.08 35.81 -29.62
CA LEU A 446 -20.37 36.71 -28.73
C LEU A 446 -20.93 38.14 -28.78
N GLU A 447 -21.13 38.70 -29.98
CA GLU A 447 -21.72 40.04 -30.15
C GLU A 447 -23.13 40.14 -29.55
N LYS A 448 -23.94 39.08 -29.73
CA LYS A 448 -25.30 39.00 -29.16
C LYS A 448 -25.27 39.00 -27.63
N GLU A 449 -24.48 38.12 -27.00
CA GLU A 449 -24.42 38.04 -25.55
C GLU A 449 -23.71 39.26 -24.93
N ALA A 450 -22.72 39.86 -25.60
CA ALA A 450 -22.10 41.11 -25.18
C ALA A 450 -23.07 42.30 -25.20
N THR A 451 -23.92 42.38 -26.23
CA THR A 451 -24.99 43.38 -26.33
C THR A 451 -25.99 43.22 -25.18
N LYS A 452 -26.44 41.98 -24.94
CA LYS A 452 -27.33 41.64 -23.83
C LYS A 452 -26.71 41.97 -22.47
N LEU A 453 -25.42 41.69 -22.28
CA LEU A 453 -24.70 42.02 -21.05
C LEU A 453 -24.64 43.54 -20.85
N ARG A 454 -24.39 44.31 -21.91
CA ARG A 454 -24.42 45.78 -21.87
C ARG A 454 -25.80 46.30 -21.48
N GLU A 455 -26.87 45.82 -22.12
CA GLU A 455 -28.24 46.21 -21.77
C GLU A 455 -28.60 45.87 -20.32
N LEU A 456 -28.14 44.72 -19.81
CA LEU A 456 -28.36 44.33 -18.41
C LEU A 456 -27.59 45.23 -17.44
N ARG A 457 -26.35 45.61 -17.78
CA ARG A 457 -25.55 46.56 -16.98
C ARG A 457 -26.19 47.95 -16.98
N GLU A 458 -26.63 48.44 -18.13
CA GLU A 458 -27.35 49.71 -18.26
C GLU A 458 -28.68 49.70 -17.50
N LYS A 459 -29.40 48.56 -17.47
CA LYS A 459 -30.61 48.39 -16.63
C LYS A 459 -30.29 48.33 -15.14
N LEU A 460 -29.10 47.83 -14.76
CA LEU A 460 -28.63 47.84 -13.38
C LEU A 460 -28.23 49.26 -12.94
N GLU A 461 -27.56 50.01 -13.81
CA GLU A 461 -27.14 51.40 -13.56
C GLU A 461 -28.33 52.38 -13.64
N GLY A 462 -29.28 52.14 -14.55
CA GLY A 462 -30.53 52.91 -14.68
C GLY A 462 -31.54 52.65 -13.55
N LYS A 463 -31.37 51.56 -12.80
CA LYS A 463 -31.89 51.44 -11.44
C LYS A 463 -30.86 52.02 -10.49
N ALA A 464 -30.81 53.35 -10.39
CA ALA A 464 -30.24 54.00 -9.21
C ALA A 464 -30.74 53.24 -7.97
N PRO A 465 -29.90 53.00 -6.93
CA PRO A 465 -30.41 52.39 -5.71
C PRO A 465 -31.61 53.22 -5.32
N VAL A 466 -32.80 52.59 -5.27
CA VAL A 466 -33.93 53.15 -4.53
C VAL A 466 -33.30 53.64 -3.25
N ALA A 467 -33.31 54.96 -3.02
CA ALA A 467 -32.60 55.58 -1.92
C ALA A 467 -32.80 54.66 -0.73
N VAL A 468 -31.75 53.95 -0.33
CA VAL A 468 -31.83 53.06 0.83
C VAL A 468 -31.97 54.07 1.95
N ILE A 469 -33.22 54.41 2.28
CA ILE A 469 -33.53 55.24 3.43
C ILE A 469 -32.78 54.53 4.54
N LYS A 470 -31.72 55.17 5.03
CA LYS A 470 -30.86 54.51 6.02
C LYS A 470 -31.78 54.11 7.16
N ALA A 471 -31.52 52.97 7.80
CA ALA A 471 -32.33 52.57 8.96
C ALA A 471 -32.45 53.70 10.00
N SER A 472 -31.43 54.58 10.07
CA SER A 472 -31.44 55.82 10.85
C SER A 472 -32.45 56.88 10.40
N GLU A 473 -32.70 57.03 9.10
CA GLU A 473 -33.67 58.00 8.54
C GLU A 473 -35.12 57.49 8.70
N LEU A 474 -35.34 56.18 8.55
CA LEU A 474 -36.61 55.53 8.88
C LEU A 474 -36.92 55.63 10.38
N TRP A 475 -35.93 55.38 11.23
CA TRP A 475 -36.06 55.54 12.68
C TRP A 475 -36.37 56.98 13.08
N ALA A 476 -35.62 57.96 12.55
CA ALA A 476 -35.85 59.37 12.82
C ALA A 476 -37.25 59.87 12.39
N ALA A 477 -37.83 59.26 11.34
CA ALA A 477 -39.20 59.57 10.91
C ALA A 477 -40.27 58.93 11.81
N MET A 478 -40.01 57.75 12.39
CA MET A 478 -40.95 57.04 13.27
C MET A 478 -40.87 57.49 14.74
N GLU A 479 -39.70 57.97 15.17
CA GLU A 479 -39.40 58.36 16.56
C GLU A 479 -40.42 59.36 17.17
N PRO A 480 -40.88 60.42 16.46
CA PRO A 480 -41.83 61.37 17.04
C PRO A 480 -43.20 60.73 17.33
N GLU A 481 -43.73 59.92 16.42
CA GLU A 481 -45.02 59.22 16.64
C GLU A 481 -44.91 58.19 17.76
N LEU A 482 -43.81 57.42 17.80
CA LEU A 482 -43.57 56.46 18.87
C LEU A 482 -43.45 57.14 20.24
N LEU A 483 -42.77 58.29 20.33
CA LEU A 483 -42.69 59.06 21.58
C LEU A 483 -44.06 59.60 22.02
N VAL A 484 -44.90 60.01 21.07
CA VAL A 484 -46.29 60.42 21.37
C VAL A 484 -47.10 59.23 21.85
N THR A 485 -47.07 58.09 21.16
CA THR A 485 -47.78 56.86 21.58
C THR A 485 -47.30 56.38 22.95
N VAL A 486 -45.98 56.30 23.17
CA VAL A 486 -45.39 55.91 24.45
C VAL A 486 -45.80 56.88 25.55
N ARG A 487 -45.82 58.19 25.29
CA ARG A 487 -46.31 59.17 26.26
C ARG A 487 -47.80 59.03 26.52
N THR A 488 -48.61 58.70 25.51
CA THR A 488 -50.06 58.54 25.67
C THR A 488 -50.41 57.26 26.45
N GLU A 489 -49.59 56.21 26.33
CA GLU A 489 -49.77 54.93 27.03
C GLU A 489 -49.07 54.87 28.41
N LEU A 490 -48.10 55.78 28.67
CA LEU A 490 -47.37 55.87 29.94
C LEU A 490 -47.70 57.12 30.76
N GLU A 491 -48.39 58.12 30.20
CA GLU A 491 -49.08 59.12 31.02
C GLU A 491 -50.19 58.37 31.75
N PRO A 492 -50.17 58.34 33.10
CA PRO A 492 -51.27 57.76 33.82
C PRO A 492 -52.52 58.52 33.38
N THR A 493 -53.49 57.82 32.80
CA THR A 493 -54.84 58.35 32.69
C THR A 493 -55.19 58.86 34.08
N SER A 494 -55.62 60.13 34.17
CA SER A 494 -55.98 60.83 35.39
C SER A 494 -57.06 60.14 36.24
N GLU A 495 -57.50 58.94 35.84
CA GLU A 495 -58.34 58.02 36.61
C GLU A 495 -57.52 57.21 37.63
N GLU A 496 -56.21 56.95 37.44
CA GLU A 496 -55.37 56.22 38.41
C GLU A 496 -54.79 57.13 39.52
N GLU A 497 -54.67 58.44 39.30
CA GLU A 497 -54.27 59.40 40.35
C GLU A 497 -55.45 59.77 41.28
N GLU A 498 -56.71 59.72 40.81
CA GLU A 498 -57.89 59.92 41.67
C GLU A 498 -58.18 58.70 42.58
N GLU A 499 -57.84 57.47 42.17
CA GLU A 499 -57.97 56.28 43.02
C GLU A 499 -56.87 56.17 44.10
N GLU A 500 -55.64 56.65 43.84
CA GLU A 500 -54.56 56.67 44.85
C GLU A 500 -54.72 57.78 45.92
N GLU A 501 -55.37 58.91 45.62
CA GLU A 501 -55.71 59.92 46.64
C GLU A 501 -56.91 59.49 47.51
N MET A 502 -57.87 58.73 46.97
CA MET A 502 -59.00 58.21 47.75
C MET A 502 -58.58 57.09 48.73
N MET A 503 -57.51 56.34 48.44
CA MET A 503 -56.95 55.28 49.30
C MET A 503 -55.94 55.78 50.36
N ARG A 504 -55.55 57.06 50.35
CA ARG A 504 -54.69 57.69 51.39
C ARG A 504 -55.44 58.58 52.37
N GLY A 505 -56.76 58.69 52.25
CA GLY A 505 -57.63 59.52 53.09
C GLY A 505 -58.67 58.76 53.94
N GLY A 506 -58.44 57.47 54.24
CA GLY A 506 -59.33 56.61 55.06
C GLY A 506 -58.70 56.16 56.36
#